data_AF-A0A7I8BXK8-F1
#
_entry.id   AF-A0A7I8BXK8-F1
#
_cell.length_a   1.000
_cell.length_b   1.000
_cell.length_c   1.000
_cell.angle_alpha   90.00
_cell.angle_beta   90.00
_cell.angle_gamma   90.00
#
_symmetry.space_group_name_H-M   'P 1'
#
loop_
_entity.id
_entity.type
_entity.pdbx_description
1 polymer ?
#
loop_
_entity_poly.entity_id
_entity_poly.type
_entity_poly.pdbx_seq_one_letter_code
_entity_poly.pdbx_strand_id
1 'polypeptide(L)' 'MIRIENLTVFPDRREVFVDGAPVELGCRAMDVLLVLIEANGALVTKEKLTDQGLAAHGRRR' A
#
# COMPACT_ATOMS: atom_id res chain seq x y z
N MET A 1 -11.51 3.93 4.39
CA MET A 1 -11.46 4.38 2.98
C MET A 1 -10.58 5.60 2.90
N ILE A 2 -9.63 5.63 1.98
CA ILE A 2 -8.66 6.70 1.79
C ILE A 2 -8.74 7.14 0.34
N ARG A 3 -8.77 8.45 0.07
CA ARG A 3 -8.88 9.00 -1.28
C ARG A 3 -7.73 9.97 -1.55
N ILE A 4 -7.00 9.76 -2.62
CA ILE A 4 -5.88 10.59 -3.08
C ILE A 4 -6.16 10.88 -4.55
N GLU A 5 -6.70 12.08 -4.83
CA GLU A 5 -7.17 12.43 -6.17
C GLU A 5 -8.11 11.35 -6.76
N ASN A 6 -7.70 10.70 -7.85
CA ASN A 6 -8.44 9.64 -8.54
C ASN A 6 -8.21 8.24 -7.96
N LEU A 7 -7.33 8.11 -6.98
CA LEU A 7 -7.06 6.86 -6.26
C LEU A 7 -8.01 6.73 -5.06
N THR A 8 -8.69 5.60 -4.95
CA THR A 8 -9.44 5.20 -3.75
C THR A 8 -8.88 3.88 -3.22
N VAL A 9 -8.57 3.85 -1.93
CA VAL A 9 -7.99 2.69 -1.26
C VAL A 9 -8.90 2.26 -0.11
N PHE A 10 -9.17 0.96 -0.02
CA PHE A 10 -9.84 0.32 1.11
C PHE A 10 -8.85 -0.60 1.82
N PRO A 11 -8.10 -0.10 2.83
CA PRO A 11 -7.05 -0.87 3.50
C PRO A 11 -7.55 -2.20 4.09
N ASP A 12 -8.72 -2.19 4.73
CA ASP A 12 -9.30 -3.37 5.38
C ASP A 12 -9.63 -4.49 4.39
N ARG A 13 -9.94 -4.12 3.14
CA ARG A 13 -10.28 -5.06 2.05
C ARG A 13 -9.11 -5.35 1.13
N ARG A 14 -8.00 -4.59 1.26
CA ARG A 14 -6.89 -4.57 0.30
C ARG A 14 -7.38 -4.38 -1.14
N GLU A 15 -8.30 -3.44 -1.34
CA GLU A 15 -8.81 -3.05 -2.66
C GLU A 15 -8.33 -1.65 -3.04
N VAL A 16 -8.02 -1.47 -4.33
CA VAL A 16 -7.61 -0.21 -4.91
C VAL A 16 -8.46 0.07 -6.15
N PHE A 17 -8.89 1.32 -6.28
CA PHE A 17 -9.59 1.83 -7.45
C PHE A 17 -8.86 3.04 -8.00
N VAL A 18 -8.70 3.10 -9.32
CA VAL A 18 -8.16 4.25 -10.05
C VAL A 18 -9.24 4.70 -11.03
N ASP A 19 -9.61 5.98 -10.97
CA ASP A 19 -10.73 6.53 -11.74
C ASP A 19 -12.05 5.74 -11.53
N GLY A 20 -12.22 5.18 -10.34
CA GLY A 20 -13.39 4.36 -9.98
C GLY A 20 -13.36 2.92 -10.49
N ALA A 21 -12.35 2.50 -11.26
CA ALA A 21 -12.19 1.13 -11.72
C ALA A 21 -11.28 0.32 -10.78
N PRO A 22 -11.63 -0.94 -10.44
CA PRO A 22 -10.78 -1.77 -9.59
C PRO A 22 -9.46 -2.10 -10.29
N VAL A 23 -8.35 -2.02 -9.55
CA VAL A 23 -7.01 -2.36 -10.03
C VAL A 23 -6.44 -3.48 -9.17
N GLU A 24 -6.04 -4.58 -9.82
CA GLU A 24 -5.34 -5.66 -9.13
C GLU A 24 -3.93 -5.20 -8.73
N LEU A 25 -3.67 -5.24 -7.42
CA LEU A 25 -2.38 -4.89 -6.85
C LEU A 25 -1.82 -6.09 -6.10
N GLY A 26 -0.64 -6.57 -6.50
CA GLY A 26 0.01 -7.69 -5.82
C GLY A 26 0.29 -7.39 -4.34
N CYS A 27 0.32 -8.43 -3.49
CA CYS A 27 0.38 -8.27 -2.03
C CYS A 27 1.48 -7.31 -1.55
N ARG A 28 2.69 -7.39 -2.14
CA ARG A 28 3.82 -6.51 -1.78
C ARG A 28 3.59 -5.05 -2.20
N ALA A 29 3.01 -4.84 -3.37
CA ALA A 29 2.74 -3.49 -3.85
C ALA A 29 1.63 -2.84 -3.01
N MET A 30 0.64 -3.62 -2.55
CA MET A 30 -0.33 -3.18 -1.56
C MET A 30 0.33 -2.80 -0.23
N ASP A 31 1.22 -3.63 0.30
CA ASP A 31 1.93 -3.33 1.56
C ASP A 31 2.73 -2.02 1.45
N VAL A 32 3.44 -1.81 0.35
CA VAL A 32 4.17 -0.55 0.10
C VAL A 32 3.21 0.65 0.04
N LEU A 33 2.10 0.53 -0.69
CA LEU A 33 1.10 1.60 -0.79
C LEU A 33 0.56 2.00 0.58
N LEU A 34 0.24 1.03 1.44
CA LEU A 34 -0.25 1.30 2.79
C LEU A 34 0.79 2.03 3.65
N VAL A 35 2.06 1.61 3.61
CA VAL A 35 3.14 2.31 4.33
C VAL A 35 3.29 3.76 3.85
N LEU A 36 3.20 4.00 2.55
CA LEU A 36 3.28 5.36 2.00
C LEU A 36 2.09 6.23 2.39
N ILE A 37 0.89 5.65 2.42
CA ILE A 37 -0.32 6.33 2.88
C ILE A 37 -0.20 6.70 4.36
N GLU A 38 0.24 5.78 5.21
CA GLU A 38 0.47 6.03 6.64
C GLU A 38 1.52 7.11 6.88
N ALA A 39 2.54 7.20 6.03
CA ALA A 39 3.56 8.24 6.10
C ALA A 39 3.05 9.64 5.73
N ASN A 40 1.90 9.75 5.07
CA ASN A 40 1.19 11.01 4.79
C ASN A 40 2.09 12.14 4.26
N GLY A 41 2.88 11.84 3.22
CA GLY A 41 3.79 12.80 2.60
C GLY A 41 5.15 12.96 3.27
N ALA A 42 5.40 12.28 4.39
CA ALA A 42 6.75 12.19 4.96
C ALA A 42 7.67 11.32 4.09
N LEU A 43 8.97 11.62 4.10
CA LEU A 43 9.98 10.80 3.42
C LEU A 43 10.06 9.42 4.07
N VAL A 44 9.85 8.37 3.27
CA VAL A 44 10.01 6.96 3.68
C VAL A 44 11.29 6.42 3.08
N THR A 45 12.19 5.90 3.92
CA THR A 45 13.43 5.28 3.44
C THR A 45 13.19 3.84 2.99
N LYS A 46 14.12 3.30 2.21
CA LYS A 46 14.04 1.94 1.68
C LYS A 46 14.07 0.89 2.79
N GLU A 47 14.83 1.15 3.85
CA GLU A 47 14.91 0.32 5.05
C GLU A 47 13.55 0.23 5.72
N LYS A 48 12.88 1.39 5.88
CA LYS A 48 11.55 1.47 6.49
C LYS A 48 10.48 0.70 5.70
N LEU A 49 10.53 0.74 4.36
CA LEU A 49 9.67 -0.09 3.51
C LEU A 49 9.92 -1.60 3.71
N THR A 50 11.18 -1.98 3.92
CA THR A 50 11.58 -3.38 4.09
C THR A 50 11.16 -3.91 5.47
N ASP A 51 11.31 -3.10 6.51
CA ASP A 51 11.02 -3.49 7.89
C ASP A 51 9.52 -3.51 8.21
N GLN A 52 8.74 -2.57 7.70
CA GLN A 52 7.30 -2.45 8.02
C GLN A 52 6.39 -3.26 7.10
N GLY A 53 6.68 -3.29 5.79
CA GLY A 53 5.78 -3.90 4.79
C GLY A 53 6.32 -5.17 4.15
N LEU A 54 7.61 -5.22 3.82
CA LEU A 54 8.17 -6.31 3.02
C LEU A 54 8.52 -7.56 3.84
N ALA A 55 8.86 -7.40 5.13
CA ALA A 55 9.24 -8.50 6.02
C ALA A 55 8.05 -9.35 6.51
N ALA A 56 6.85 -8.77 6.62
CA ALA A 56 5.68 -9.42 7.23
C ALA A 56 5.12 -10.59 6.38
N HIS A 57 5.23 -10.52 5.04
CA HIS A 57 4.72 -11.54 4.11
C HIS A 57 5.81 -12.28 3.32
N GLY A 58 7.08 -11.86 3.43
CA GLY A 58 8.20 -12.38 2.64
C GLY A 58 8.83 -13.70 3.12
N ARG A 59 8.42 -14.25 4.26
CA ARG A 59 8.98 -15.50 4.84
C ARG A 59 8.07 -16.72 4.78
N ARG A 60 7.09 -16.77 3.86
CA ARG A 60 6.36 -18.00 3.53
C ARG A 60 6.69 -18.47 2.10
N ARG A 61 7.92 -18.93 1.90
CA ARG A 61 8.26 -20.03 0.98
C ARG A 61 9.48 -20.75 1.52
#